data_AF-L9VSR2-F1
#
_entry.id   AF-L9VSR2-F1
#
_cell.length_a   1.000
_cell.length_b   1.000
_cell.length_c   1.000
_cell.angle_alpha   90.00
_cell.angle_beta   90.00
_cell.angle_gamma   90.00
#
_symmetry.space_group_name_H-M   'P 1'
#
loop_
_entity.id
_entity.type
_entity.pdbx_description
1 polymer ?
#
loop_
_entity_poly.entity_id
_entity_poly.type
_entity_poly.pdbx_seq_one_letter_code
_entity_poly.pdbx_strand_id
1 'polypeptide(L)'
;MGHRALVAYRRPDRRYDIRYSHWGGDGVSLADRITAEAPLADGAVNPDLLANAIDRERVLTAHLDPCIYELLYLVSPGADYRVSPYRVCWLEWGDGREDGRGAIVAVADDAADRRVRTWFRATKTALADVIEMGALSRRAAQAYLEARVCEDEDGTVYTYGASKLEDSSYTPTPDCWLGDERVREGNRDYRENDDEEGGNT
;
A
#
# COMPACT_ATOMS: atom_id res chain seq x y z
N MET A 1 -11.99 -0.43 11.35
CA MET A 1 -10.89 -1.24 10.79
C MET A 1 -11.48 -2.59 10.46
N GLY A 2 -11.47 -2.98 9.18
CA GLY A 2 -11.90 -4.32 8.80
C GLY A 2 -10.70 -5.21 9.01
N HIS A 3 -10.78 -6.10 9.99
CA HIS A 3 -9.69 -6.97 10.44
C HIS A 3 -9.25 -7.98 9.38
N ARG A 4 -8.78 -7.49 8.24
CA ARG A 4 -8.54 -8.25 7.01
C ARG A 4 -7.12 -8.75 6.98
N ALA A 5 -6.95 -9.99 6.55
CA ALA A 5 -5.65 -10.59 6.34
C ALA A 5 -5.54 -11.25 4.97
N LEU A 6 -4.31 -11.29 4.48
CA LEU A 6 -3.90 -12.07 3.33
C LEU A 6 -3.19 -13.33 3.82
N VAL A 7 -3.51 -14.48 3.25
CA VAL A 7 -2.88 -15.76 3.61
C VAL A 7 -2.24 -16.36 2.37
N ALA A 8 -0.93 -16.54 2.38
CA ALA A 8 -0.17 -17.05 1.26
C ALA A 8 0.40 -18.43 1.59
N TYR A 9 -0.12 -19.46 0.92
CA TYR A 9 0.30 -20.85 1.07
C TYR A 9 1.43 -21.18 0.12
N ARG A 10 2.60 -21.52 0.66
CA ARG A 10 3.76 -21.90 -0.13
C ARG A 10 3.54 -23.27 -0.78
N ARG A 11 3.89 -23.36 -2.05
CA ARG A 11 3.89 -24.58 -2.85
C ARG A 11 5.29 -25.21 -2.88
N PRO A 12 5.43 -26.48 -3.31
CA PRO A 12 6.74 -27.13 -3.46
C PRO A 12 7.71 -26.41 -4.41
N ASP A 13 7.18 -25.71 -5.43
CA ASP A 13 7.94 -24.90 -6.39
C ASP A 13 8.39 -23.53 -5.82
N ARG A 14 8.18 -23.30 -4.52
CA ARG A 14 8.46 -22.06 -3.77
C ARG A 14 7.58 -20.86 -4.15
N ARG A 15 6.56 -21.05 -4.97
CA ARG A 15 5.52 -20.04 -5.24
C ARG A 15 4.41 -20.11 -4.20
N TYR A 16 3.46 -19.18 -4.27
CA TYR A 16 2.40 -18.99 -3.30
C TYR A 16 1.02 -19.00 -3.96
N ASP A 17 0.08 -19.65 -3.28
CA ASP A 17 -1.35 -19.52 -3.53
C ASP A 17 -1.95 -18.57 -2.48
N ILE A 18 -2.63 -17.52 -2.93
CA ILE A 18 -3.11 -16.44 -2.08
C ILE A 18 -4.60 -16.59 -1.79
N ARG A 19 -4.96 -16.43 -0.51
CA ARG A 19 -6.34 -16.46 -0.02
C ARG A 19 -6.62 -15.27 0.89
N TYR A 20 -7.91 -15.03 1.10
CA TYR A 20 -8.43 -13.95 1.91
C TYR A 20 -8.93 -14.44 3.27
N SER A 21 -8.77 -13.63 4.32
CA SER A 21 -9.50 -13.79 5.57
C SER A 21 -10.08 -12.45 6.03
N HIS A 22 -11.39 -12.42 6.32
CA HIS A 22 -12.08 -11.18 6.69
C HIS A 22 -11.80 -10.72 8.12
N TRP A 23 -11.56 -11.67 9.03
CA TRP A 23 -11.32 -11.42 10.46
C TRP A 23 -9.91 -11.83 10.91
N GLY A 24 -9.07 -12.33 10.00
CA GLY A 24 -7.71 -12.77 10.29
C GLY A 24 -6.73 -11.66 10.67
N GLY A 25 -7.13 -10.39 10.56
CA GLY A 25 -6.39 -9.20 10.96
C GLY A 25 -6.51 -8.85 12.45
N ASP A 26 -7.42 -9.49 13.19
CA ASP A 26 -7.67 -9.22 14.60
C ASP A 26 -6.66 -9.95 15.50
N GLY A 27 -5.48 -9.34 15.64
CA GLY A 27 -4.33 -10.01 16.25
C GLY A 27 -3.82 -11.16 15.40
N VAL A 28 -2.89 -11.96 15.93
CA VAL A 28 -2.22 -13.03 15.19
C VAL A 28 -2.79 -14.43 15.46
N SER A 29 -3.91 -14.50 16.19
CA SER A 29 -4.58 -15.76 16.58
C SER A 29 -4.95 -16.69 15.41
N LEU A 30 -5.07 -16.18 14.19
CA LEU A 30 -5.30 -17.01 13.01
C LEU A 30 -4.09 -17.93 12.72
N ALA A 31 -2.87 -17.56 13.13
CA ALA A 31 -1.69 -18.39 12.95
C ALA A 31 -1.81 -19.75 13.66
N ASP A 32 -2.40 -19.76 14.86
CA ASP A 32 -2.58 -20.98 15.66
C ASP A 32 -3.69 -21.89 15.12
N ARG A 33 -4.60 -21.33 14.31
CA ARG A 33 -5.74 -22.06 13.74
C ARG A 33 -5.45 -22.67 12.38
N ILE A 34 -4.46 -22.16 11.66
CA ILE A 34 -4.04 -22.71 10.37
C ILE A 34 -3.07 -23.86 10.65
N THR A 35 -3.54 -25.09 10.58
CA THR A 35 -2.73 -26.30 10.79
C THR A 35 -2.71 -27.19 9.55
N ALA A 36 -1.94 -28.29 9.58
CA ALA A 36 -1.94 -29.26 8.49
C ALA A 36 -3.30 -29.96 8.33
N GLU A 37 -4.01 -30.17 9.44
CA GLU A 37 -5.33 -30.80 9.51
C GLU A 37 -6.45 -29.82 9.18
N ALA A 38 -6.28 -28.54 9.55
CA ALA A 38 -7.21 -27.46 9.28
C ALA A 38 -6.53 -26.33 8.49
N PRO A 39 -6.14 -26.56 7.22
CA PRO A 39 -5.39 -25.58 6.45
C PRO A 39 -6.18 -24.31 6.18
N LEU A 40 -7.52 -24.32 6.30
CA LEU A 40 -8.37 -23.13 6.14
C LEU A 40 -8.93 -22.60 7.46
N ALA A 41 -8.38 -23.05 8.60
CA ALA A 41 -8.78 -22.63 9.94
C ALA A 41 -10.30 -22.72 10.17
N ASP A 42 -10.89 -23.86 9.78
CA ASP A 42 -12.33 -24.13 9.85
C ASP A 42 -13.20 -23.08 9.15
N GLY A 43 -12.74 -22.60 7.99
CA GLY A 43 -13.46 -21.64 7.16
C GLY A 43 -13.16 -20.17 7.48
N ALA A 44 -12.27 -19.87 8.43
CA ALA A 44 -11.79 -18.50 8.64
C ALA A 44 -10.94 -17.97 7.48
N VAL A 45 -10.34 -18.87 6.69
CA VAL A 45 -9.71 -18.54 5.41
C VAL A 45 -10.66 -18.91 4.28
N ASN A 46 -10.95 -17.95 3.39
CA ASN A 46 -11.81 -18.18 2.24
C ASN A 46 -11.19 -19.30 1.36
N PRO A 47 -11.98 -20.31 0.95
CA PRO A 47 -11.49 -21.35 0.04
C PRO A 47 -11.04 -20.83 -1.34
N ASP A 48 -11.58 -19.71 -1.79
CA ASP A 48 -11.29 -19.14 -3.11
C ASP A 48 -9.89 -18.53 -3.19
N LEU A 49 -9.20 -18.80 -4.30
CA LEU A 49 -7.89 -18.22 -4.58
C LEU A 49 -8.04 -16.81 -5.15
N LEU A 50 -7.33 -15.85 -4.55
CA LEU A 50 -7.15 -14.52 -5.12
C LEU A 50 -6.10 -14.54 -6.24
N ALA A 51 -5.08 -15.38 -6.09
CA ALA A 51 -4.03 -15.64 -7.07
C ALA A 51 -3.40 -17.00 -6.78
N ASN A 52 -2.76 -17.60 -7.78
CA ASN A 52 -2.08 -18.89 -7.65
C ASN A 52 -0.68 -18.85 -8.25
N ALA A 53 0.21 -19.69 -7.71
CA ALA A 53 1.56 -19.91 -8.21
C ALA A 53 2.35 -18.61 -8.53
N ILE A 54 2.30 -17.62 -7.63
CA ILE A 54 3.08 -16.38 -7.73
C ILE A 54 4.27 -16.36 -6.76
N ASP A 55 5.34 -15.64 -7.09
CA ASP A 55 6.46 -15.48 -6.17
C ASP A 55 6.12 -14.54 -4.99
N ARG A 56 6.99 -14.54 -3.97
CA ARG A 56 6.83 -13.73 -2.76
C ARG A 56 6.80 -12.24 -3.06
N GLU A 57 7.60 -11.78 -4.03
CA GLU A 57 7.65 -10.37 -4.38
C GLU A 57 6.29 -9.91 -4.90
N ARG A 58 5.67 -10.69 -5.78
CA ARG A 58 4.34 -10.42 -6.33
C ARG A 58 3.22 -10.53 -5.30
N VAL A 59 3.37 -11.35 -4.25
CA VAL A 59 2.46 -11.31 -3.09
C VAL A 59 2.43 -9.89 -2.51
N LEU A 60 3.59 -9.27 -2.31
CA LEU A 60 3.70 -7.94 -1.72
C LEU A 60 3.29 -6.83 -2.69
N THR A 61 3.82 -6.84 -3.91
CA THR A 61 3.69 -5.71 -4.84
C THR A 61 2.38 -5.70 -5.64
N ALA A 62 1.68 -6.83 -5.76
CA ALA A 62 0.44 -6.92 -6.55
C ALA A 62 -0.81 -7.27 -5.73
N HIS A 63 -0.67 -7.90 -4.55
CA HIS A 63 -1.81 -8.41 -3.79
C HIS A 63 -1.94 -7.88 -2.36
N LEU A 64 -0.84 -7.46 -1.73
CA LEU A 64 -0.85 -6.94 -0.37
C LEU A 64 -1.05 -5.42 -0.39
N ASP A 65 -2.29 -4.97 -0.54
CA ASP A 65 -2.62 -3.55 -0.37
C ASP A 65 -2.48 -3.15 1.12
N PRO A 66 -1.51 -2.28 1.50
CA PRO A 66 -1.30 -1.90 2.89
C PRO A 66 -2.44 -1.07 3.48
N CYS A 67 -3.28 -0.43 2.64
CA CYS A 67 -4.46 0.32 3.10
C CYS A 67 -5.63 -0.61 3.45
N ILE A 68 -5.64 -1.84 2.92
CA ILE A 68 -6.75 -2.80 3.10
C ILE A 68 -6.40 -3.90 4.10
N TYR A 69 -5.19 -4.44 4.03
CA TYR A 69 -4.78 -5.59 4.82
C TYR A 69 -4.01 -5.16 6.07
N GLU A 70 -4.35 -5.79 7.18
CA GLU A 70 -3.71 -5.54 8.48
C GLU A 70 -2.64 -6.59 8.80
N LEU A 71 -2.80 -7.81 8.29
CA LEU A 71 -1.88 -8.94 8.49
C LEU A 71 -1.64 -9.72 7.19
N LEU A 72 -0.42 -10.25 7.07
CA LEU A 72 -0.03 -11.25 6.09
C LEU A 72 0.40 -12.52 6.84
N TYR A 73 -0.14 -13.67 6.47
CA TYR A 73 0.32 -14.97 6.95
C TYR A 73 1.03 -15.71 5.84
N LEU A 74 2.31 -16.02 6.03
CA LEU A 74 3.05 -16.92 5.15
C LEU A 74 2.99 -18.34 5.72
N VAL A 75 2.27 -19.21 5.03
CA VAL A 75 2.16 -20.63 5.40
C VAL A 75 3.19 -21.40 4.60
N SER A 76 4.03 -22.17 5.28
CA SER A 76 5.00 -23.09 4.67
C SER A 76 4.62 -24.53 5.00
N PRO A 77 3.81 -25.18 4.15
CA PRO A 77 3.52 -26.60 4.26
C PRO A 77 4.82 -27.38 4.06
N GLY A 78 5.32 -27.96 5.14
CA GLY A 78 6.56 -28.74 5.22
C GLY A 78 6.47 -29.66 6.43
N ALA A 79 7.59 -30.25 6.86
CA ALA A 79 7.58 -31.19 7.99
C ALA A 79 7.00 -30.57 9.28
N ASP A 80 7.27 -29.29 9.54
CA ASP A 80 6.85 -28.60 10.77
C ASP A 80 5.61 -27.72 10.58
N TYR A 81 4.97 -27.74 9.40
CA TYR A 81 3.85 -26.88 9.00
C TYR A 81 3.89 -25.47 9.64
N ARG A 82 4.76 -24.60 9.15
CA ARG A 82 5.03 -23.30 9.79
C ARG A 82 4.10 -22.22 9.26
N VAL A 83 3.46 -21.47 10.16
CA VAL A 83 2.75 -20.23 9.86
C VAL A 83 3.54 -19.05 10.42
N SER A 84 3.85 -18.08 9.57
CA SER A 84 4.60 -16.88 9.97
C SER A 84 3.72 -15.64 9.78
N PRO A 85 3.27 -15.00 10.86
CA PRO A 85 2.48 -13.78 10.78
C PRO A 85 3.38 -12.54 10.59
N TYR A 86 2.89 -11.60 9.79
CA TYR A 86 3.53 -10.32 9.54
C TYR A 86 2.51 -9.19 9.66
N ARG A 87 2.79 -8.22 10.52
CA ARG A 87 2.04 -6.96 10.64
C ARG A 87 2.29 -6.12 9.41
N VAL A 88 1.21 -5.71 8.76
CA VAL A 88 1.26 -4.79 7.62
C VAL A 88 1.21 -3.35 8.13
N CYS A 89 2.15 -2.54 7.69
CA CYS A 89 2.33 -1.15 8.06
C CYS A 89 2.15 -0.27 6.83
N TRP A 90 1.08 0.53 6.81
CA TRP A 90 0.85 1.49 5.72
C TRP A 90 1.62 2.78 5.96
N LEU A 91 2.54 3.11 5.06
CA LEU A 91 3.53 4.17 5.26
C LEU A 91 3.09 5.54 4.73
N GLU A 92 1.88 5.64 4.17
CA GLU A 92 1.35 6.89 3.61
C GLU A 92 0.33 7.58 4.53
N TRP A 93 0.14 8.89 4.31
CA TRP A 93 -0.91 9.71 4.96
C TRP A 93 -2.04 10.11 3.98
N GLY A 94 -2.00 9.63 2.73
CA GLY A 94 -2.97 9.96 1.68
C GLY A 94 -4.30 9.19 1.80
N ASP A 95 -5.17 9.32 0.79
CA ASP A 95 -6.45 8.59 0.69
C ASP A 95 -6.30 7.20 0.01
N GLY A 96 -5.06 6.76 -0.23
CA GLY A 96 -4.74 5.49 -0.88
C GLY A 96 -4.69 5.54 -2.41
N ARG A 97 -4.78 6.72 -3.02
CA ARG A 97 -4.71 6.91 -4.48
C ARG A 97 -3.30 7.16 -5.03
N GLU A 98 -2.36 7.51 -4.17
CA GLU A 98 -0.94 7.64 -4.48
C GLU A 98 -0.23 6.39 -3.95
N ASP A 99 0.69 5.84 -4.75
CA ASP A 99 1.48 4.61 -4.57
C ASP A 99 1.36 3.93 -3.19
N GLY A 100 0.94 2.66 -3.17
CA GLY A 100 0.67 1.93 -1.95
C GLY A 100 1.94 1.52 -1.20
N ARG A 101 2.71 2.48 -0.67
CA ARG A 101 3.92 2.19 0.09
C ARG A 101 3.57 1.51 1.42
N GLY A 102 4.10 0.32 1.60
CA GLY A 102 3.85 -0.52 2.75
C GLY A 102 5.12 -1.14 3.30
N ALA A 103 5.02 -1.65 4.51
CA ALA A 103 6.03 -2.53 5.08
C ALA A 103 5.37 -3.73 5.76
N ILE A 104 6.13 -4.81 5.89
CA ILE A 104 5.77 -5.97 6.71
C ILE A 104 6.78 -6.14 7.83
N VAL A 105 6.29 -6.40 9.04
CA VAL A 105 7.09 -6.66 10.23
C VAL A 105 6.73 -8.04 10.76
N ALA A 106 7.71 -8.93 10.93
CA ALA A 106 7.45 -10.26 11.48
C ALA A 106 7.03 -10.14 12.95
N VAL A 107 5.95 -10.81 13.32
CA VAL A 107 5.41 -10.79 14.69
C VAL A 107 5.24 -12.23 15.17
N ALA A 108 5.84 -12.56 16.31
CA ALA A 108 5.84 -13.93 16.82
C ALA A 108 4.53 -14.31 17.51
N ASP A 109 3.90 -13.34 18.18
CA ASP A 109 2.72 -13.52 19.01
C ASP A 109 1.90 -12.22 19.12
N ASP A 110 0.76 -12.27 19.82
CA ASP A 110 -0.12 -11.13 20.03
C ASP A 110 0.52 -9.98 20.82
N ALA A 111 1.51 -10.27 21.68
CA ALA A 111 2.20 -9.24 22.45
C ALA A 111 3.17 -8.46 21.57
N ALA A 112 3.94 -9.15 20.74
CA ALA A 112 4.80 -8.56 19.71
C ALA A 112 3.97 -7.74 18.71
N ASP A 113 2.86 -8.30 18.25
CA ASP A 113 1.93 -7.60 17.36
C ASP A 113 1.37 -6.32 17.97
N ARG A 114 0.90 -6.38 19.21
CA ARG A 114 0.42 -5.21 19.94
C ARG A 114 1.51 -4.17 20.12
N ARG A 115 2.75 -4.58 20.40
CA ARG A 115 3.90 -3.67 20.53
C ARG A 115 4.12 -2.91 19.23
N VAL A 116 4.29 -3.62 18.12
CA VAL A 116 4.52 -3.03 16.78
C VAL A 116 3.37 -2.11 16.40
N ARG A 117 2.12 -2.54 16.57
CA ARG A 117 0.93 -1.74 16.25
C ARG A 117 0.88 -0.44 17.07
N THR A 118 1.22 -0.51 18.35
CA THR A 118 1.21 0.66 19.25
C THR A 118 2.31 1.64 18.88
N TRP A 119 3.54 1.14 18.72
CA TRP A 119 4.68 1.94 18.29
C TRP A 119 4.43 2.60 16.94
N PHE A 120 4.01 1.83 15.93
CA PHE A 120 3.80 2.33 14.58
C PHE A 120 2.73 3.42 14.55
N ARG A 121 1.61 3.20 15.25
CA ARG A 121 0.54 4.19 15.36
C ARG A 121 1.00 5.47 16.04
N ALA A 122 1.72 5.35 17.17
CA ALA A 122 2.22 6.51 17.90
C ALA A 122 3.19 7.34 17.04
N THR A 123 4.17 6.69 16.39
CA THR A 123 5.12 7.33 15.49
C THR A 123 4.43 8.00 14.31
N LYS A 124 3.48 7.30 13.66
CA LYS A 124 2.75 7.83 12.51
C LYS A 124 1.86 9.02 12.88
N THR A 125 1.24 9.01 14.06
CA THR A 125 0.47 10.15 14.57
C THR A 125 1.38 11.34 14.85
N ALA A 126 2.50 11.16 15.55
CA ALA A 126 3.42 12.26 15.82
C ALA A 126 3.98 12.88 14.52
N LEU A 127 4.30 12.05 13.52
CA LEU A 127 4.71 12.52 12.20
C LEU A 127 3.58 13.27 11.48
N ALA A 128 2.32 12.84 11.62
CA ALA A 128 1.17 13.56 11.08
C ALA A 128 1.10 14.98 11.64
N ASP A 129 1.23 15.13 12.96
CA ASP A 129 1.21 16.44 13.62
C ASP A 129 2.35 17.34 13.09
N VAL A 130 3.55 16.78 12.91
CA VAL A 130 4.72 17.51 12.37
C VAL A 130 4.51 17.93 10.91
N ILE A 131 3.87 17.08 10.10
CA ILE A 131 3.47 17.42 8.73
C ILE A 131 2.45 18.56 8.72
N GLU A 132 1.42 18.48 9.57
CA GLU A 132 0.36 19.49 9.68
C GLU A 132 0.91 20.85 10.13
N MET A 133 1.91 20.86 11.01
CA MET A 133 2.65 22.06 11.40
C MET A 133 3.55 22.62 10.29
N GLY A 134 3.71 21.92 9.16
CA GLY A 134 4.58 22.32 8.05
C GLY A 134 6.07 22.19 8.34
N ALA A 135 6.44 21.56 9.46
CA ALA A 135 7.83 21.37 9.87
C ALA A 135 8.54 20.28 9.05
N LEU A 136 7.78 19.38 8.43
CA LEU A 136 8.31 18.29 7.61
C LEU A 136 7.38 17.99 6.43
N SER A 137 7.95 17.65 5.26
CA SER A 137 7.14 17.23 4.12
C SER A 137 6.65 15.79 4.29
N ARG A 138 5.53 15.42 3.64
CA ARG A 138 5.02 14.03 3.65
C ARG A 138 6.07 13.02 3.20
N ARG A 139 6.80 13.33 2.12
CA ARG A 139 7.90 12.50 1.60
C ARG A 139 9.02 12.31 2.61
N ALA A 140 9.41 13.37 3.33
CA ALA A 140 10.42 13.26 4.38
C ALA A 140 9.91 12.40 5.56
N ALA A 141 8.63 12.50 5.92
CA ALA A 141 8.05 11.75 7.02
C ALA A 141 7.94 10.26 6.67
N GLN A 142 7.57 9.96 5.42
CA GLN A 142 7.58 8.62 4.87
C GLN A 142 8.98 8.02 4.90
N ALA A 143 9.99 8.72 4.39
CA ALA A 143 11.37 8.25 4.40
C ALA A 143 11.89 7.99 5.82
N TYR A 144 11.53 8.85 6.78
CA TYR A 144 11.84 8.65 8.19
C TYR A 144 11.14 7.42 8.76
N LEU A 145 9.85 7.25 8.49
CA LEU A 145 9.07 6.10 8.98
C LEU A 145 9.57 4.79 8.37
N GLU A 146 9.93 4.77 7.08
CA GLU A 146 10.58 3.64 6.42
C GLU A 146 11.88 3.24 7.11
N ALA A 147 12.78 4.20 7.34
CA ALA A 147 14.03 3.95 8.03
C ALA A 147 13.81 3.35 9.41
N ARG A 148 12.83 3.87 10.17
CA ARG A 148 12.53 3.38 11.52
C ARG A 148 11.91 2.00 11.52
N VAL A 149 11.04 1.69 10.57
CA VAL A 149 10.50 0.32 10.41
C VAL A 149 11.62 -0.68 10.09
N CYS A 150 12.56 -0.33 9.21
CA CYS A 150 13.68 -1.21 8.89
C CYS A 150 14.66 -1.37 10.05
N GLU A 151 15.05 -0.27 10.70
CA GLU A 151 16.11 -0.28 11.70
C GLU A 151 15.65 -0.74 13.09
N ASP A 152 14.43 -0.37 13.51
CA ASP A 152 13.94 -0.67 14.87
C ASP A 152 13.16 -1.99 14.93
N GLU A 153 12.50 -2.36 13.84
CA GLU A 153 11.55 -3.49 13.80
C GLU A 153 11.93 -4.56 12.75
N ASP A 154 13.10 -4.47 12.12
CA ASP A 154 13.57 -5.39 11.05
C ASP A 154 12.53 -5.58 9.92
N GLY A 155 11.82 -4.49 9.60
CA GLY A 155 10.72 -4.51 8.65
C GLY A 155 11.20 -4.53 7.19
N THR A 156 10.42 -5.19 6.34
CA THR A 156 10.63 -5.22 4.88
C THR A 156 9.67 -4.24 4.20
N VAL A 157 10.20 -3.23 3.52
CA VAL A 157 9.41 -2.24 2.78
C VAL A 157 9.12 -2.73 1.35
N TYR A 158 7.95 -2.39 0.82
CA TYR A 158 7.52 -2.70 -0.54
C TYR A 158 6.62 -1.58 -1.10
N THR A 159 6.47 -1.54 -2.43
CA THR A 159 5.51 -0.65 -3.10
C THR A 159 4.41 -1.49 -3.74
N TYR A 160 3.20 -1.41 -3.19
CA TYR A 160 2.01 -1.99 -3.79
C TYR A 160 1.60 -1.20 -5.03
N GLY A 161 1.24 -1.91 -6.11
CA GLY A 161 0.86 -1.31 -7.37
C GLY A 161 2.03 -1.00 -8.31
N ALA A 162 3.29 -1.24 -7.90
CA ALA A 162 4.47 -1.01 -8.74
C ALA A 162 4.40 -1.77 -10.10
N SER A 163 3.82 -2.97 -10.11
CA SER A 163 3.61 -3.75 -11.34
C SER A 163 2.55 -3.17 -12.28
N LYS A 164 1.72 -2.22 -11.83
CA LYS A 164 0.78 -1.46 -12.70
C LYS A 164 1.46 -0.25 -13.37
N LEU A 165 2.57 0.24 -12.81
CA LEU A 165 3.32 1.39 -13.34
C LEU A 165 4.20 1.01 -14.55
N GLU A 166 4.60 -0.26 -14.70
CA GLU A 166 5.33 -0.71 -15.90
C GLU A 166 4.50 -0.58 -17.20
N ASP A 167 3.17 -0.50 -17.10
CA ASP A 167 2.25 -0.33 -18.23
C ASP A 167 1.78 1.14 -18.42
N SER A 168 2.24 2.05 -17.55
CA SER A 168 1.92 3.47 -17.60
C SER A 168 3.17 4.23 -18.02
N SER A 169 3.20 4.75 -19.26
CA SER A 169 4.25 5.64 -19.72
C SER A 169 4.22 6.94 -18.91
N TYR A 170 4.92 6.95 -17.78
CA TYR A 170 5.11 8.14 -16.97
C TYR A 170 5.85 9.19 -17.81
N THR A 171 5.15 10.27 -18.15
CA THR A 171 5.77 11.48 -18.70
C THR A 171 5.91 12.44 -17.53
N PRO A 172 7.12 12.71 -17.02
CA PRO A 172 7.29 13.64 -15.91
C PRO A 172 6.73 15.00 -16.30
N THR A 173 5.91 15.60 -15.43
CA THR A 173 5.53 17.00 -15.57
C THR A 173 6.81 17.83 -15.49
N PRO A 174 7.20 18.57 -16.53
CA PRO A 174 8.40 19.39 -16.46
C PRO A 174 8.26 20.43 -15.35
N ASP A 175 9.34 20.65 -14.60
CA ASP A 175 9.39 21.57 -13.48
C ASP A 175 9.00 22.99 -13.94
N CYS A 176 7.76 23.40 -13.67
CA CYS A 176 7.39 24.80 -13.71
C CYS A 176 7.81 25.45 -12.38
N TRP A 177 8.98 26.07 -12.38
CA TRP A 177 9.37 26.99 -11.32
C TRP A 177 8.36 28.14 -11.20
N LEU A 178 7.97 28.45 -9.97
CA LEU A 178 7.12 29.60 -9.61
C LEU A 178 7.86 30.91 -9.97
N GLY A 179 7.75 31.31 -11.24
CA GLY A 179 8.41 32.49 -11.80
C GLY A 179 8.00 32.81 -13.24
N ASP A 180 7.41 31.87 -13.98
CA ASP A 180 7.02 32.05 -15.38
C ASP A 180 5.52 32.41 -15.56
N GLU A 181 4.95 33.14 -14.60
CA GLU A 181 3.72 33.90 -14.83
C GLU A 181 4.03 35.15 -15.67
N ARG A 182 4.33 34.96 -16.95
CA ARG A 182 4.19 35.98 -18.00
C ARG A 182 4.40 35.33 -19.36
N VAL A 183 3.45 35.58 -20.25
CA VAL A 183 3.41 35.17 -21.68
C VAL A 183 2.62 33.88 -21.93
N ARG A 184 1.28 33.97 -21.86
CA ARG A 184 0.36 33.51 -22.92
C ARG A 184 -1.09 33.81 -22.55
N GLU A 185 -1.48 35.08 -22.63
CA GLU A 185 -2.86 35.46 -22.88
C GLU A 185 -2.90 36.67 -23.80
N GLY A 186 -3.61 36.54 -24.92
CA GLY A 186 -4.18 37.71 -25.60
C GLY A 186 -3.67 38.09 -26.99
N ASN A 187 -3.27 37.14 -27.85
CA ASN A 187 -3.38 37.40 -29.29
C ASN A 187 -4.86 37.19 -29.69
N ARG A 188 -5.67 38.25 -29.59
CA ARG A 188 -7.00 38.31 -30.21
C ARG A 188 -7.02 39.47 -31.18
N ASP A 189 -7.08 39.08 -32.44
CA ASP A 189 -7.20 39.91 -33.64
C ASP A 189 -8.26 41.01 -33.51
N TYR A 190 -7.86 42.22 -33.87
CA TYR A 190 -8.76 43.25 -34.36
C TYR A 190 -9.26 42.81 -35.74
N ARG A 191 -10.56 42.50 -35.86
CA ARG A 191 -11.28 42.50 -37.13
C ARG A 191 -12.23 43.69 -37.16
N GLU A 192 -11.74 44.70 -37.87
CA GLU A 192 -12.46 45.81 -38.47
C GLU A 192 -13.59 45.24 -39.36
N ASN A 193 -14.83 45.64 -39.09
CA ASN A 193 -15.97 45.46 -39.99
C ASN A 193 -16.56 46.85 -40.23
N ASP A 194 -15.98 47.56 -41.19
CA ASP A 194 -16.71 48.54 -41.99
C ASP A 194 -17.27 47.79 -43.19
N ASP A 195 -18.59 47.84 -43.38
CA ASP A 195 -19.22 47.85 -44.70
C ASP A 195 -20.63 48.43 -44.56
N GLU A 196 -20.79 49.63 -45.11
CA GLU A 196 -22.05 50.29 -45.43
C GLU A 196 -22.75 49.58 -46.60
N GLU A 197 -24.08 49.52 -46.56
CA GLU A 197 -25.04 49.70 -47.69
C GLU A 197 -26.41 49.17 -47.17
N GLY A 198 -27.49 49.94 -47.13
CA GLY A 198 -28.19 50.54 -48.26
C GLY A 198 -29.64 50.04 -48.21
N GLY A 199 -30.61 50.96 -48.13
CA GLY A 199 -32.00 50.65 -47.76
C GLY A 199 -32.90 50.03 -48.85
N ASN A 200 -34.00 49.44 -48.37
CA ASN A 200 -35.36 49.32 -48.93
C ASN A 200 -36.10 48.39 -47.94
N THR A 201 -37.27 48.67 -47.37
CA THR A 201 -38.55 49.22 -47.87
C THR A 201 -39.37 49.72 -46.70
#